data_AF-A0A534RM36-F1
#
_entry.id   AF-A0A534RM36-F1
#
_cell.length_a   1.000
_cell.length_b   1.000
_cell.length_c   1.000
_cell.angle_alpha   90.00
_cell.angle_beta   90.00
_cell.angle_gamma   90.00
#
_symmetry.space_group_name_H-M   'P 1'
#
loop_
_entity.id
_entity.type
_entity.pdbx_description
1 polymer ?
#
loop_
_entity_poly.entity_id
_entity_poly.type
_entity_poly.pdbx_seq_one_letter_code
_entity_poly.pdbx_strand_id
1 'polypeptide(L)' 'MLTVETPKDLLQHIGRELGPSAWIVVDQAMIDRFADATGDHQWIHVDVERARREMPGGKTIAHGY' A
#
# COMPACT_ATOMS: atom_id res chain seq x y z
N MET A 1 -3.64 -19.85 2.71
CA MET A 1 -4.92 -19.11 2.73
C MET A 1 -5.92 -19.90 3.55
N LEU A 2 -6.48 -19.31 4.59
CA LEU A 2 -7.56 -19.93 5.36
C LEU A 2 -8.81 -20.01 4.48
N THR A 3 -9.44 -21.19 4.44
CA THR A 3 -10.75 -21.38 3.81
C THR A 3 -11.71 -21.80 4.90
N VAL A 4 -12.90 -21.20 4.90
CA VAL A 4 -13.98 -21.49 5.84
C VAL A 4 -15.26 -21.76 5.05
N GLU A 5 -16.17 -22.58 5.59
CA GLU A 5 -17.41 -22.96 4.91
C GLU A 5 -18.48 -21.86 5.06
N THR A 6 -18.54 -21.22 6.22
CA THR A 6 -19.46 -20.11 6.50
C THR A 6 -18.73 -18.95 7.18
N PRO A 7 -19.25 -17.71 7.10
CA PRO A 7 -18.66 -16.57 7.82
C PRO A 7 -18.56 -16.78 9.34
N LYS A 8 -19.46 -17.60 9.92
CA LYS A 8 -19.47 -17.88 11.37
C LYS A 8 -18.25 -18.66 11.82
N ASP A 9 -17.66 -19.47 10.95
CA ASP A 9 -16.52 -20.32 11.30
C ASP A 9 -15.24 -19.50 11.58
N LEU A 10 -15.16 -18.25 11.11
CA LEU A 10 -14.09 -17.31 11.43
C LEU A 10 -13.93 -17.07 12.95
N LEU A 11 -15.01 -17.20 13.73
CA LEU A 11 -14.97 -17.03 15.18
C LEU A 11 -14.01 -18.03 15.86
N GLN A 12 -13.81 -19.21 15.25
CA GLN A 12 -12.89 -20.23 15.75
C GLN A 12 -11.40 -19.85 15.59
N HIS A 13 -11.14 -18.79 14.83
CA HIS A 13 -9.80 -18.31 14.48
C HIS A 13 -9.43 -16.98 15.17
N ILE A 14 -10.26 -16.48 16.09
CA ILE A 14 -9.93 -15.29 16.90
C ILE A 14 -8.61 -15.53 17.66
N GLY A 15 -7.69 -14.57 17.55
CA GLY A 15 -6.37 -14.64 18.18
C GLY A 15 -5.35 -15.50 17.45
N ARG A 16 -5.69 -16.10 16.30
CA ARG A 16 -4.73 -16.84 15.47
C ARG A 16 -4.12 -15.94 14.40
N GLU A 17 -2.82 -16.06 14.20
CA GLU A 17 -2.15 -15.46 13.05
C GLU A 17 -2.54 -16.20 11.76
N LEU A 18 -2.90 -15.45 10.71
CA LEU A 18 -3.28 -16.01 9.40
C LEU A 18 -2.10 -16.10 8.41
N GLY A 19 -0.95 -15.55 8.79
CA GLY A 19 0.23 -15.44 7.96
C GLY A 19 0.21 -14.23 7.01
N PRO A 20 1.37 -13.88 6.43
CA PRO A 20 1.49 -12.78 5.49
C PRO A 20 0.89 -13.13 4.12
N SER A 21 0.50 -12.10 3.36
CA SER A 21 0.21 -12.25 1.93
C SER A 21 1.49 -12.47 1.12
N ALA A 22 1.33 -12.74 -0.18
CA ALA A 22 2.44 -12.59 -1.11
C ALA A 22 2.88 -11.12 -1.16
N TRP A 23 4.17 -10.90 -1.48
CA TRP A 23 4.70 -9.59 -1.77
C TRP A 23 4.01 -8.98 -3.00
N ILE A 24 3.79 -7.67 -2.94
CA ILE A 24 3.30 -6.87 -4.06
C ILE A 24 4.32 -5.79 -4.39
N VAL A 25 4.45 -5.47 -5.67
CA VAL A 25 5.25 -4.33 -6.10
C VAL A 25 4.40 -3.08 -6.00
N VAL A 26 4.88 -2.10 -5.24
CA VAL A 26 4.31 -0.75 -5.20
C VAL A 26 5.13 0.10 -6.17
N ASP A 27 4.61 0.27 -7.37
CA ASP A 27 5.22 1.10 -8.41
C ASP A 27 4.65 2.52 -8.39
N GLN A 28 5.24 3.40 -9.19
CA GLN A 28 4.79 4.79 -9.29
C GLN A 28 3.35 4.88 -9.78
N ALA A 29 2.93 4.02 -10.72
CA ALA A 29 1.57 4.05 -11.25
C ALA A 29 0.52 3.67 -10.19
N MET A 30 0.85 2.81 -9.22
CA MET A 30 -0.01 2.54 -8.08
C MET A 30 -0.10 3.74 -7.14
N ILE A 31 1.03 4.41 -6.87
CA ILE A 31 1.10 5.63 -6.05
C ILE A 31 0.28 6.76 -6.70
N ASP A 32 0.45 7.00 -7.99
CA ASP A 32 -0.26 8.05 -8.73
C ASP A 32 -1.78 7.80 -8.71
N ARG A 33 -2.22 6.56 -8.92
CA ARG A 33 -3.65 6.21 -8.85
C ARG A 33 -4.24 6.43 -7.44
N PHE A 34 -3.44 6.24 -6.40
CA PHE A 34 -3.87 6.54 -5.04
C PHE A 34 -4.02 8.05 -4.83
N ALA A 35 -3.09 8.84 -5.36
CA ALA A 35 -3.19 10.31 -5.38
C ALA A 35 -4.46 10.78 -6.11
N ASP A 36 -4.75 10.21 -7.28
CA ASP A 36 -5.96 10.53 -8.05
C ASP A 36 -7.24 10.21 -7.27
N ALA A 37 -7.27 9.05 -6.59
CA ALA A 37 -8.43 8.60 -5.84
C ALA A 37 -8.69 9.41 -4.56
N THR A 38 -7.64 9.91 -3.92
CA THR A 38 -7.72 10.59 -2.61
C THR A 38 -7.61 12.11 -2.71
N GLY A 39 -7.14 12.62 -3.84
CA GLY A 39 -6.76 14.02 -4.00
C GLY A 39 -5.39 14.37 -3.41
N ASP A 40 -4.67 13.43 -2.78
CA ASP A 40 -3.35 13.68 -2.20
C ASP A 40 -2.23 13.64 -3.25
N HIS A 41 -2.00 14.80 -3.84
CA HIS A 41 -0.94 15.04 -4.81
C HIS A 41 0.28 15.73 -4.17
N GLN A 42 0.57 15.47 -2.88
CA GLN A 42 1.83 15.95 -2.32
C GLN A 42 3.02 15.49 -3.17
N TRP A 43 3.92 16.42 -3.47
CA TRP A 43 5.01 16.21 -4.43
C TRP A 43 5.94 15.04 -4.07
N ILE A 44 6.04 14.68 -2.78
CA ILE A 44 6.81 13.53 -2.31
C ILE A 44 6.27 12.19 -2.82
N HIS A 45 5.01 12.15 -3.26
CA HIS A 45 4.35 10.98 -3.82
C HIS A 45 4.40 10.97 -5.34
N VAL A 46 4.15 12.11 -6.00
CA VAL A 46 3.83 12.16 -7.44
C VAL A 46 4.87 12.88 -8.31
N ASP A 47 5.74 13.71 -7.73
CA ASP A 47 6.73 14.48 -8.49
C ASP A 47 8.10 13.78 -8.46
N VAL A 48 8.28 12.84 -9.40
CA VAL A 48 9.51 12.04 -9.52
C VAL A 48 10.75 12.91 -9.72
N GLU A 49 10.65 13.96 -10.52
CA GLU A 49 11.81 14.81 -10.84
C GLU A 49 12.19 15.69 -9.66
N ARG A 50 11.21 16.21 -8.91
CA ARG A 50 11.50 16.92 -7.68
C ARG A 50 12.01 15.98 -6.58
N ALA A 51 11.41 14.81 -6.42
CA ALA A 51 11.89 13.80 -5.48
C ALA A 51 13.35 13.41 -5.76
N ARG A 52 13.73 13.24 -7.04
CA ARG A 52 15.11 12.99 -7.44
C ARG A 52 16.10 14.05 -6.95
N ARG A 53 15.68 15.32 -6.90
CA ARG A 53 16.53 16.45 -6.49
C ARG A 53 16.52 16.72 -4.99
N GLU A 54 15.35 16.59 -4.35
CA GLU A 54 15.10 17.11 -3.01
C GLU A 54 14.91 16.02 -1.93
N MET A 55 14.49 14.80 -2.30
CA MET A 55 14.24 13.75 -1.32
C MET A 55 15.53 13.03 -0.89
N PRO A 56 15.66 12.67 0.39
CA PRO A 56 16.63 11.67 0.81
C PRO A 56 16.43 10.37 0.01
N GLY A 57 17.47 9.94 -0.70
CA GLY A 57 17.41 8.75 -1.56
C GLY A 57 16.83 8.97 -2.96
N GLY A 58 16.42 10.20 -3.30
CA GLY A 58 16.10 10.60 -4.67
C GLY A 58 14.90 9.87 -5.29
N LYS A 59 13.94 9.43 -4.48
CA LYS A 59 12.76 8.67 -4.90
C LYS A 59 11.51 9.21 -4.23
N THR A 60 10.38 9.04 -4.91
CA THR A 60 9.05 9.17 -4.34
C THR A 60 8.81 8.09 -3.28
N ILE A 61 7.87 8.36 -2.39
CA ILE A 61 7.41 7.40 -1.38
C ILE A 61 5.91 7.18 -1.54
N ALA A 62 5.42 6.01 -1.15
CA ALA A 62 3.99 5.74 -1.14
C ALA A 62 3.26 6.59 -0.09
N HIS A 63 1.96 6.80 -0.31
CA HIS A 63 1.06 7.38 0.69
C HIS A 63 0.99 6.49 1.93
N GLY A 64 0.91 7.11 3.12
CA GLY A 64 0.82 6.39 4.39
C GLY A 64 -0.61 6.20 4.92
N TYR A 65 -1.61 6.79 4.24
CA TYR A 65 -3.01 6.88 4.65
C TYR A 65 -3.89 5.78 4.05
#